data_AF-A0A1Q5PM37-F1
#
_entry.id   AF-A0A1Q5PM37-F1
#
_cell.length_a   1.000
_cell.length_b   1.000
_cell.length_c   1.000
_cell.angle_alpha   90.00
_cell.angle_beta   90.00
_cell.angle_gamma   90.00
#
_symmetry.space_group_name_H-M   'P 1'
#
loop_
_entity.id
_entity.type
_entity.pdbx_description
1 polymer ?
#
loop_
_entity_poly.entity_id
_entity_poly.type
_entity_poly.pdbx_seq_one_letter_code
_entity_poly.pdbx_strand_id
1 'polypeptide(L)'
;MANPIDAPLTRRRWWQKFKANHSFSESFGKFSENFAKFMGTPRFLLYMTAFVVIWIAINLIGIYGYRFDEYPFILLNLMFSTQASYAAPLILLAQNRQDDRDRVTAEQDRQRAERNLADTEYLTREIASLRLAMRDVATRDFVRSELRDMLDDLIEEIRAENQNSDAEQLSAAAEDSSSTGADDLSEPAPVVTDHTARKGD
;
A
#
# COMPACT_ATOMS: atom_id res chain seq x y z
N MET A 1 12.31 64.25 -34.83
CA MET A 1 13.41 64.09 -33.85
C MET A 1 12.90 63.17 -32.75
N ALA A 2 13.33 61.91 -32.74
CA ALA A 2 13.07 60.97 -31.66
C ALA A 2 14.40 60.28 -31.33
N ASN A 3 14.86 60.43 -30.10
CA ASN A 3 16.12 59.89 -29.59
C ASN A 3 15.96 58.38 -29.31
N PRO A 4 16.84 57.52 -29.85
CA PRO A 4 16.97 56.14 -29.40
C PRO A 4 18.03 56.06 -28.28
N ILE A 5 17.66 56.41 -27.04
CA ILE A 5 18.57 56.34 -25.87
C ILE A 5 18.10 55.36 -24.77
N ASP A 6 17.07 54.55 -25.00
CA ASP A 6 16.59 53.57 -24.02
C ASP A 6 16.77 52.11 -24.47
N ALA A 7 18.01 51.70 -24.76
CA ALA A 7 18.37 50.29 -24.88
C ALA A 7 19.25 49.90 -23.68
N PRO A 8 18.78 49.06 -22.73
CA PRO A 8 19.63 48.63 -21.63
C PRO A 8 20.79 47.81 -22.17
N LEU A 9 22.02 48.30 -21.94
CA LEU A 9 23.27 47.65 -22.30
C LEU A 9 23.32 46.25 -21.68
N THR A 10 23.08 45.22 -22.50
CA THR A 10 23.14 43.80 -22.11
C THR A 10 24.60 43.35 -21.97
N ARG A 11 25.27 43.83 -20.92
CA ARG A 11 26.63 43.44 -20.55
C ARG A 11 26.61 42.09 -19.80
N ARG A 12 26.38 40.96 -20.48
CA ARG A 12 26.74 39.62 -19.96
C ARG A 12 26.51 38.46 -20.95
N ARG A 13 27.33 38.35 -22.00
CA ARG A 13 27.28 37.17 -22.91
C ARG A 13 28.54 36.28 -22.90
N TRP A 14 29.65 36.68 -22.29
CA TRP A 14 30.88 35.87 -22.35
C TRP A 14 30.88 34.63 -21.43
N TRP A 15 30.14 34.66 -20.30
CA TRP A 15 30.03 33.53 -19.36
C TRP A 15 29.09 32.41 -19.83
N GLN A 16 28.20 32.66 -20.79
CA GLN A 16 27.23 31.66 -21.26
C GLN A 16 27.86 30.60 -22.16
N LYS A 17 28.98 30.91 -22.84
CA LYS A 17 29.71 29.93 -23.66
C LYS A 17 30.48 28.88 -22.84
N PHE A 18 30.81 29.18 -21.58
CA PHE A 18 31.47 28.20 -20.70
C PHE A 18 30.52 27.14 -20.13
N LYS A 19 29.20 27.28 -20.33
CA LYS A 19 28.20 26.38 -19.74
C LYS A 19 27.89 25.13 -20.59
N ALA A 20 28.56 24.95 -21.73
CA ALA A 20 28.25 23.91 -22.72
C ALA A 20 29.35 22.84 -22.84
N ASN A 21 29.78 22.23 -21.73
CA ASN A 21 30.58 21.01 -21.79
C ASN A 21 29.93 19.86 -20.99
N HIS A 22 28.77 19.40 -21.47
CA HIS A 22 28.04 18.26 -20.89
C HIS A 22 28.78 16.92 -21.10
N SER A 23 29.68 16.86 -22.09
CA SER A 23 30.46 15.65 -22.46
C SER A 23 31.44 15.19 -21.36
N PHE A 24 32.03 16.12 -20.61
CA PHE A 24 32.94 15.76 -19.51
C PHE A 24 32.20 15.06 -18.35
N SER A 25 30.94 15.44 -18.08
CA SER A 25 30.14 14.89 -16.99
C SER A 25 29.82 13.41 -17.16
N GLU A 26 29.50 12.98 -18.38
CA GLU A 26 29.13 11.59 -18.66
C GLU A 26 30.34 10.64 -18.61
N SER A 27 31.48 11.08 -19.14
CA SER A 27 32.74 10.32 -19.12
C SER A 27 33.33 10.25 -17.71
N PHE A 28 33.34 11.38 -16.99
CA PHE A 28 33.74 11.42 -15.58
C PHE A 28 32.83 10.52 -14.74
N GLY A 29 31.55 10.45 -15.09
CA GLY A 29 30.58 9.69 -14.33
C GLY A 29 30.81 8.19 -14.28
N LYS A 30 31.21 7.62 -15.42
CA LYS A 30 31.62 6.20 -15.53
C LYS A 30 32.98 5.97 -14.86
N PHE A 31 33.90 6.93 -14.98
CA PHE A 31 35.18 6.88 -14.29
C PHE A 31 35.01 6.87 -12.77
N SER A 32 34.16 7.74 -12.20
CA SER A 32 33.90 7.79 -10.75
C SER A 32 33.30 6.47 -10.25
N GLU A 33 32.41 5.85 -11.02
CA GLU A 33 31.80 4.58 -10.61
C GLU A 33 32.82 3.44 -10.55
N ASN A 34 33.72 3.35 -11.53
CA ASN A 34 34.81 2.39 -11.50
C ASN A 34 35.83 2.73 -10.40
N PHE A 35 36.15 4.01 -10.21
CA PHE A 35 37.08 4.45 -9.18
C PHE A 35 36.55 4.21 -7.76
N ALA A 36 35.25 4.39 -7.54
CA ALA A 36 34.58 4.08 -6.28
C ALA A 36 34.61 2.57 -5.98
N LYS A 37 34.30 1.73 -6.98
CA LYS A 37 34.42 0.26 -6.85
C LYS A 37 35.87 -0.17 -6.58
N PHE A 38 36.84 0.52 -7.17
CA PHE A 38 38.26 0.24 -7.01
C PHE A 38 38.78 0.64 -5.61
N MET A 39 38.46 1.85 -5.13
CA MET A 39 38.87 2.33 -3.79
C MET A 39 38.22 1.56 -2.64
N GLY A 40 37.02 0.99 -2.83
CA GLY A 40 36.34 0.17 -1.81
C GLY A 40 36.91 -1.25 -1.63
N THR A 41 37.89 -1.66 -2.45
CA THR A 41 38.41 -3.03 -2.43
C THR A 41 39.72 -3.11 -1.61
N PRO A 42 39.89 -4.07 -0.68
CA PRO A 42 41.12 -4.21 0.13
C PRO A 42 42.38 -4.49 -0.71
N ARG A 43 42.22 -4.94 -1.96
CA ARG A 43 43.31 -5.13 -2.92
C ARG A 43 44.01 -3.82 -3.30
N PHE A 44 43.29 -2.69 -3.32
CA PHE A 44 43.88 -1.39 -3.65
C PHE A 44 44.98 -0.98 -2.65
N LEU A 45 44.69 -1.12 -1.36
CA LEU A 45 45.65 -0.83 -0.29
C LEU A 45 46.89 -1.72 -0.41
N LEU A 46 46.71 -3.02 -0.72
CA LEU A 46 47.82 -3.95 -0.90
C LEU A 46 48.73 -3.54 -2.07
N TYR A 47 48.17 -3.17 -3.22
CA TYR A 47 48.96 -2.68 -4.36
C TYR A 47 49.70 -1.37 -4.03
N MET A 48 49.07 -0.43 -3.32
CA MET A 48 49.70 0.82 -2.91
C MET A 48 50.85 0.59 -1.93
N THR A 49 50.67 -0.28 -0.93
CA THR A 49 51.74 -0.64 0.00
C THR A 49 52.88 -1.35 -0.72
N ALA A 50 52.57 -2.29 -1.62
CA ALA A 50 53.60 -2.99 -2.41
C ALA A 50 54.40 -2.00 -3.28
N PHE A 51 53.72 -1.05 -3.93
CA PHE A 51 54.38 0.00 -4.72
C PHE A 51 55.37 0.82 -3.88
N VAL A 52 54.95 1.28 -2.69
CA VAL A 52 55.82 2.04 -1.78
C VAL A 52 57.02 1.20 -1.34
N VAL A 53 56.80 -0.05 -0.96
CA VAL A 53 57.88 -0.97 -0.53
C VAL A 53 58.87 -1.23 -1.66
N ILE A 54 58.39 -1.49 -2.88
CA ILE A 54 59.22 -1.70 -4.07
C ILE A 54 60.03 -0.43 -4.38
N TRP A 55 59.41 0.75 -4.30
CA TRP A 55 60.09 2.02 -4.54
C TRP A 55 61.23 2.27 -3.54
N ILE A 56 60.96 2.02 -2.26
CA ILE A 56 61.97 2.11 -1.20
C ILE A 56 63.09 1.08 -1.47
N ALA A 57 62.75 -0.16 -1.82
CA ALA A 57 63.73 -1.21 -2.10
C ALA A 57 64.64 -0.87 -3.29
N ILE A 58 64.07 -0.36 -4.39
CA ILE A 58 64.82 0.09 -5.57
C ILE A 58 65.79 1.23 -5.21
N ASN A 59 65.34 2.20 -4.41
CA ASN A 59 66.20 3.30 -3.97
C ASN A 59 67.28 2.86 -2.97
N LEU A 60 66.98 1.89 -2.11
CA LEU A 60 67.91 1.36 -1.11
C LEU A 60 69.02 0.51 -1.74
N ILE A 61 68.68 -0.29 -2.76
CA ILE A 61 69.64 -1.13 -3.49
C ILE A 61 70.55 -0.27 -4.39
N GLY A 62 70.12 0.94 -4.75
CA GLY A 62 70.92 1.90 -5.50
C GLY A 62 71.30 1.35 -6.87
N ILE A 63 70.35 1.39 -7.81
CA ILE A 63 70.61 1.02 -9.21
C ILE A 63 71.76 1.92 -9.73
N TYR A 64 72.91 1.31 -10.05
CA TYR A 64 74.15 1.94 -10.56
C TYR A 64 74.99 2.79 -9.58
N GLY A 65 74.91 2.56 -8.25
CA GLY A 65 75.76 3.29 -7.29
C GLY A 65 75.45 4.80 -7.19
N TYR A 66 74.39 5.24 -7.86
CA TYR A 66 73.84 6.58 -7.78
C TYR A 66 72.60 6.53 -6.90
N ARG A 67 72.65 7.17 -5.73
CA ARG A 67 71.52 7.23 -4.80
C ARG A 67 70.55 8.30 -5.31
N PHE A 68 69.67 7.88 -6.22
CA PHE A 68 68.70 8.75 -6.90
C PHE A 68 67.74 9.45 -5.92
N ASP A 69 67.46 8.85 -4.75
CA ASP A 69 66.68 9.46 -3.67
C ASP A 69 67.15 8.95 -2.29
N GLU A 70 68.03 9.71 -1.63
CA GLU A 70 68.57 9.40 -0.30
C GLU A 70 67.58 9.76 0.82
N TYR A 71 67.65 9.09 1.99
CA TYR A 71 66.71 9.30 3.10
C TYR A 71 66.62 10.80 3.45
N PRO A 72 65.44 11.47 3.35
CA PRO A 72 64.08 10.97 3.58
C PRO A 72 63.17 10.85 2.33
N PHE A 73 63.68 10.37 1.18
CA PHE A 73 62.89 10.12 -0.04
C PHE A 73 62.08 11.33 -0.55
N ILE A 74 62.77 12.41 -0.91
CA ILE A 74 62.15 13.69 -1.28
C ILE A 74 61.28 13.57 -2.53
N LEU A 75 61.66 12.72 -3.50
CA LEU A 75 60.91 12.57 -4.74
C LEU A 75 59.58 11.83 -4.51
N LEU A 76 59.60 10.81 -3.65
CA LEU A 76 58.38 10.11 -3.23
C LEU A 76 57.43 11.08 -2.51
N ASN A 77 57.97 11.88 -1.59
CA ASN A 77 57.17 12.84 -0.85
C ASN A 77 56.58 13.95 -1.76
N LEU A 78 57.36 14.43 -2.72
CA LEU A 78 56.91 15.41 -3.70
C LEU A 78 55.79 14.83 -4.57
N MET A 79 55.95 13.60 -5.05
CA MET A 79 54.92 12.89 -5.81
C MET A 79 53.63 12.70 -5.01
N PHE A 80 53.73 12.30 -3.74
CA PHE A 80 52.58 12.14 -2.85
C PHE A 80 51.87 13.48 -2.57
N SER A 81 52.65 14.55 -2.38
CA SER A 81 52.11 15.90 -2.21
C SER A 81 51.34 16.37 -3.45
N THR A 82 51.87 16.11 -4.65
CA THR A 82 51.15 16.40 -5.89
C THR A 82 49.91 15.51 -6.05
N GLN A 83 49.99 14.23 -5.67
CA GLN A 83 48.86 13.30 -5.71
C GLN A 83 47.70 13.80 -4.85
N ALA A 84 47.96 14.22 -3.62
CA ALA A 84 46.96 14.80 -2.74
C ALA A 84 46.39 16.11 -3.30
N SER A 85 47.24 16.98 -3.85
CA SER A 85 46.83 18.27 -4.42
C SER A 85 45.88 18.12 -5.62
N TYR A 86 46.10 17.13 -6.49
CA TYR A 86 45.20 16.86 -7.62
C TYR A 86 43.98 16.01 -7.24
N ALA A 87 44.06 15.22 -6.16
CA ALA A 87 42.92 14.47 -5.65
C ALA A 87 41.80 15.40 -5.13
N ALA A 88 42.14 16.47 -4.41
CA ALA A 88 41.16 17.40 -3.83
C ALA A 88 40.12 17.96 -4.84
N PRO A 89 40.50 18.54 -6.00
CA PRO A 89 39.54 19.03 -6.98
C PRO A 89 38.73 17.91 -7.65
N LEU A 90 39.33 16.74 -7.86
CA LEU A 90 38.62 15.58 -8.42
C LEU A 90 37.57 15.04 -7.43
N ILE A 91 37.92 14.98 -6.15
CA ILE A 91 37.01 14.56 -5.08
C ILE A 91 35.86 15.57 -4.96
N LEU A 92 36.14 16.87 -5.02
CA LEU A 92 35.10 17.91 -4.97
C LEU A 92 34.11 17.79 -6.13
N LEU A 93 34.59 17.51 -7.34
CA LEU A 93 33.73 17.26 -8.49
C LEU A 93 32.91 15.97 -8.35
N ALA A 94 33.50 14.92 -7.78
CA ALA A 94 32.78 13.68 -7.49
C ALA A 94 31.71 13.87 -6.41
N GLN A 95 32.00 14.66 -5.38
CA GLN A 95 31.09 15.00 -4.29
C GLN A 95 29.91 15.84 -4.76
N ASN A 96 30.13 16.94 -5.50
CA ASN A 96 29.04 17.76 -6.03
C ASN A 96 28.01 16.94 -6.82
N ARG A 97 28.48 15.92 -7.57
CA ARG A 97 27.60 15.05 -8.35
C ARG A 97 26.88 14.01 -7.50
N GLN A 98 27.51 13.55 -6.41
CA GLN A 98 26.86 12.69 -5.44
C GLN A 98 25.74 13.46 -4.73
N ASP A 99 26.03 14.69 -4.29
CA ASP A 99 25.06 15.58 -3.64
C ASP A 99 23.86 15.89 -4.56
N ASP A 100 24.11 16.14 -5.85
CA ASP A 100 23.04 16.34 -6.84
C ASP A 100 22.14 15.10 -6.99
N ARG A 101 22.71 13.90 -7.03
CA ARG A 101 21.96 12.63 -7.09
C ARG A 101 21.17 12.38 -5.82
N ASP A 102 21.81 12.62 -4.66
CA ASP A 102 21.20 12.43 -3.35
C ASP A 102 20.04 13.40 -3.16
N ARG A 103 20.17 14.64 -3.66
CA ARG A 103 19.09 15.63 -3.70
C ARG A 103 17.90 15.15 -4.54
N VAL A 104 18.12 14.70 -5.78
CA VAL A 104 17.03 14.22 -6.65
C VAL A 104 16.33 13.01 -6.01
N THR A 105 17.11 12.10 -5.43
CA THR A 105 16.57 10.93 -4.74
C THR A 105 15.72 11.34 -3.53
N ALA A 106 16.18 12.31 -2.74
CA ALA A 106 15.43 12.85 -1.61
C ALA A 106 14.15 13.59 -2.03
N GLU A 107 14.17 14.34 -3.13
CA GLU A 107 12.97 15.00 -3.67
C GLU A 107 11.93 13.97 -4.16
N GLN A 108 12.37 12.90 -4.83
CA GLN A 108 11.49 11.81 -5.23
C GLN A 108 10.91 11.05 -4.04
N ASP A 109 11.71 10.79 -3.02
CA ASP A 109 11.26 10.11 -1.80
C ASP A 109 10.19 10.93 -1.07
N ARG A 110 10.37 12.25 -0.96
CA ARG A 110 9.35 13.17 -0.44
C ARG A 110 8.04 13.10 -1.23
N GLN A 111 8.10 13.16 -2.55
CA GLN A 111 6.89 13.05 -3.38
C GLN A 111 6.19 11.69 -3.23
N ARG A 112 6.95 10.60 -3.07
CA ARG A 112 6.38 9.28 -2.81
C ARG A 112 5.71 9.23 -1.44
N ALA A 113 6.34 9.79 -0.42
CA ALA A 113 5.77 9.86 0.92
C ALA A 113 4.45 10.65 0.94
N GLU A 114 4.39 11.79 0.25
CA GLU A 114 3.16 12.59 0.11
C GLU A 114 2.04 11.80 -0.60
N ARG A 115 2.36 11.09 -1.68
CA ARG A 115 1.38 10.22 -2.37
C ARG A 115 0.89 9.08 -1.49
N ASN A 116 1.79 8.41 -0.79
CA ASN A 116 1.42 7.31 0.12
C ASN A 116 0.51 7.79 1.25
N LEU A 117 0.76 8.99 1.77
CA LEU A 117 -0.10 9.61 2.78
C LEU A 117 -1.49 9.89 2.20
N ALA A 118 -1.56 10.50 1.01
CA ALA A 118 -2.83 10.76 0.33
C ALA A 118 -3.62 9.48 0.02
N ASP A 119 -2.94 8.42 -0.44
CA ASP A 119 -3.56 7.11 -0.70
C ASP A 119 -4.09 6.49 0.61
N THR A 120 -3.35 6.62 1.71
CA THR A 120 -3.77 6.13 3.03
C THR A 120 -4.98 6.91 3.54
N GLU A 121 -5.00 8.23 3.39
CA GLU A 121 -6.16 9.06 3.74
C GLU A 121 -7.39 8.71 2.90
N TYR A 122 -7.20 8.48 1.60
CA TYR A 122 -8.25 8.05 0.69
C TYR A 122 -8.83 6.69 1.10
N LEU A 123 -7.98 5.67 1.29
CA LEU A 123 -8.41 4.35 1.74
C LEU A 123 -9.12 4.41 3.10
N THR A 124 -8.64 5.24 4.03
CA THR A 124 -9.27 5.41 5.35
C THR A 124 -10.67 6.01 5.22
N ARG A 125 -10.84 7.01 4.34
CA ARG A 125 -12.14 7.61 4.05
C ARG A 125 -13.09 6.62 3.39
N GLU A 126 -12.59 5.81 2.46
CA GLU A 126 -13.38 4.80 1.77
C GLU A 126 -13.79 3.65 2.70
N ILE A 127 -12.92 3.23 3.61
CA ILE A 127 -13.26 2.26 4.65
C ILE A 127 -14.32 2.84 5.61
N ALA A 128 -14.24 4.13 5.95
CA ALA A 128 -15.23 4.78 6.80
C ALA A 128 -16.60 4.88 6.13
N SER A 129 -16.66 5.23 4.83
CA SER A 129 -17.91 5.25 4.07
C SER A 129 -18.49 3.84 3.89
N LEU A 130 -17.65 2.85 3.57
CA LEU A 130 -18.04 1.44 3.49
C LEU A 130 -18.60 0.94 4.83
N ARG A 131 -17.95 1.27 5.96
CA ARG A 131 -18.42 0.91 7.29
C ARG A 131 -19.80 1.50 7.62
N LEU A 132 -20.06 2.73 7.21
CA LEU A 132 -21.38 3.36 7.38
C LEU A 132 -22.43 2.63 6.53
N ALA A 133 -22.15 2.36 5.26
CA ALA A 133 -23.05 1.62 4.38
C ALA A 133 -23.34 0.19 4.90
N MET A 134 -22.33 -0.51 5.40
CA MET A 134 -22.51 -1.83 6.01
C MET A 134 -23.31 -1.77 7.32
N ARG A 135 -23.24 -0.67 8.07
CA ARG A 135 -24.03 -0.52 9.29
C ARG A 135 -25.53 -0.47 8.99
N ASP A 136 -25.94 0.14 7.89
CA ASP A 136 -27.35 0.14 7.47
C ASP A 136 -27.83 -1.25 7.03
N VAL A 137 -27.00 -2.04 6.33
CA VAL A 137 -27.40 -3.37 5.82
C VAL A 137 -27.26 -4.49 6.88
N ALA A 138 -26.36 -4.35 7.84
CA ALA A 138 -26.05 -5.38 8.84
C ALA A 138 -26.61 -5.07 10.23
N THR A 139 -27.56 -4.15 10.38
CA THR A 139 -28.16 -3.96 11.70
C THR A 139 -29.04 -5.17 12.01
N ARG A 140 -28.78 -5.80 13.18
CA ARG A 140 -29.54 -6.93 13.74
C ARG A 140 -31.05 -6.77 13.59
N ASP A 141 -31.54 -5.53 13.67
CA ASP A 141 -32.96 -5.22 13.56
C ASP A 141 -33.51 -5.38 12.12
N PHE A 142 -32.73 -5.10 11.08
CA PHE A 142 -33.11 -5.38 9.69
C PHE A 142 -33.13 -6.89 9.40
N VAL A 143 -32.06 -7.60 9.81
CA VAL A 143 -32.00 -9.06 9.68
C VAL A 143 -33.13 -9.72 10.48
N ARG A 144 -33.46 -9.16 11.65
CA ARG A 144 -34.54 -9.66 12.51
C ARG A 144 -35.92 -9.31 11.98
N SER A 145 -36.10 -8.15 11.34
CA SER A 145 -37.38 -7.80 10.70
C SER A 145 -37.59 -8.69 9.49
N GLU A 146 -36.58 -8.89 8.63
CA GLU A 146 -36.70 -9.75 7.46
C GLU A 146 -36.98 -11.21 7.87
N LEU A 147 -36.26 -11.72 8.88
CA LEU A 147 -36.53 -13.05 9.44
C LEU A 147 -37.93 -13.15 10.04
N ARG A 148 -38.47 -12.08 10.62
CA ARG A 148 -39.84 -12.06 11.17
C ARG A 148 -40.88 -12.03 10.06
N ASP A 149 -40.72 -11.16 9.08
CA ASP A 149 -41.64 -11.03 7.96
C ASP A 149 -41.71 -12.35 7.20
N MET A 150 -40.57 -12.99 6.92
CA MET A 150 -40.54 -14.33 6.33
C MET A 150 -41.18 -15.40 7.23
N LEU A 151 -41.05 -15.31 8.56
CA LEU A 151 -41.68 -16.26 9.48
C LEU A 151 -43.20 -16.09 9.52
N ASP A 152 -43.67 -14.83 9.55
CA ASP A 152 -45.09 -14.49 9.60
C ASP A 152 -45.77 -14.90 8.30
N ASP A 153 -45.12 -14.71 7.14
CA ASP A 153 -45.62 -15.21 5.84
C ASP A 153 -45.81 -16.74 5.86
N LEU A 154 -44.81 -17.50 6.35
CA LEU A 154 -44.93 -18.96 6.46
C LEU A 154 -46.05 -19.38 7.43
N ILE A 155 -46.22 -18.68 8.55
CA ILE A 155 -47.28 -18.98 9.53
C ILE A 155 -48.66 -18.71 8.93
N GLU A 156 -48.81 -17.60 8.22
CA GLU A 156 -50.06 -17.22 7.56
C GLU A 156 -50.43 -18.26 6.48
N GLU A 157 -49.45 -18.73 5.70
CA GLU A 157 -49.64 -19.77 4.69
C GLU A 157 -50.09 -21.10 5.31
N ILE A 158 -49.42 -21.56 6.38
CA ILE A 158 -49.84 -22.76 7.12
C ILE A 158 -51.26 -22.60 7.68
N ARG A 159 -51.60 -21.40 8.17
CA ARG A 159 -52.93 -21.13 8.73
C ARG A 159 -54.02 -21.13 7.66
N ALA A 160 -53.74 -20.57 6.49
CA ALA A 160 -54.63 -20.57 5.35
C ALA A 160 -54.84 -22.01 4.84
N GLU A 161 -53.78 -22.83 4.78
CA GLU A 161 -53.86 -24.24 4.39
C GLU A 161 -54.71 -25.06 5.38
N ASN A 162 -54.54 -24.86 6.68
CA ASN A 162 -55.38 -25.49 7.70
C ASN A 162 -56.84 -25.05 7.62
N GLN A 163 -57.12 -23.75 7.42
CA GLN A 163 -58.50 -23.27 7.27
C GLN A 163 -59.19 -23.83 6.03
N ASN A 164 -58.48 -23.97 4.91
CA ASN A 164 -59.01 -24.64 3.72
C ASN A 164 -59.30 -26.11 4.02
N SER A 165 -58.39 -26.80 4.73
CA SER A 165 -58.57 -28.20 5.13
C SER A 165 -59.78 -28.39 6.05
N ASP A 166 -59.99 -27.48 7.00
CA ASP A 166 -61.13 -27.50 7.92
C ASP A 166 -62.45 -27.20 7.20
N ALA A 167 -62.45 -26.27 6.24
CA ALA A 167 -63.61 -25.94 5.42
C ALA A 167 -64.00 -27.11 4.49
N GLU A 168 -63.03 -27.80 3.89
CA GLU A 168 -63.26 -29.04 3.12
C GLU A 168 -63.79 -30.18 3.98
N GLN A 169 -63.34 -30.31 5.24
CA GLN A 169 -63.86 -31.32 6.17
C GLN A 169 -65.30 -31.00 6.63
N LEU A 170 -65.61 -29.74 6.90
CA LEU A 170 -66.95 -29.29 7.29
C LEU A 170 -67.97 -29.45 6.16
N SER A 171 -67.58 -29.19 4.90
CA SER A 171 -68.45 -29.44 3.75
C SER A 171 -68.68 -30.94 3.53
N ALA A 172 -67.64 -31.77 3.67
CA ALA A 172 -67.78 -33.23 3.59
C ALA A 172 -68.67 -33.82 4.70
N ALA A 173 -68.56 -33.32 5.94
CA ALA A 173 -69.41 -33.76 7.06
C ALA A 173 -70.88 -33.29 6.93
N ALA A 174 -71.12 -32.13 6.33
CA ALA A 174 -72.46 -31.64 6.02
C ALA A 174 -73.14 -32.47 4.92
N GLU A 175 -72.39 -33.02 3.97
CA GLU A 175 -72.90 -33.95 2.98
C GLU A 175 -73.25 -35.32 3.59
N ASP A 176 -72.42 -35.85 4.50
CA ASP A 176 -72.65 -37.17 5.15
C ASP A 176 -73.87 -37.17 6.09
N SER A 177 -74.05 -36.10 6.87
CA SER A 177 -75.19 -35.94 7.79
C SER A 177 -76.55 -35.80 7.11
N SER A 178 -76.58 -35.42 5.82
CA SER A 178 -77.81 -35.38 5.02
C SER A 178 -78.33 -36.77 4.64
N SER A 179 -77.52 -37.83 4.78
CA SER A 179 -77.87 -39.20 4.40
C SER A 179 -78.47 -40.07 5.54
N THR A 180 -78.34 -39.67 6.81
CA THR A 180 -78.65 -40.53 7.98
C THR A 180 -80.03 -40.26 8.63
N GLY A 181 -80.82 -39.31 8.13
CA GLY A 181 -82.04 -38.82 8.80
C GLY A 181 -83.39 -39.48 8.44
N ALA A 182 -83.42 -40.64 7.77
CA ALA A 182 -84.67 -41.24 7.28
C ALA A 182 -84.78 -42.73 7.58
N ASP A 183 -85.05 -43.08 8.84
CA ASP A 183 -85.90 -44.22 9.22
C ASP A 183 -85.96 -44.29 10.76
N ASP A 184 -87.13 -43.99 11.32
CA ASP A 184 -87.80 -44.81 12.35
C ASP A 184 -88.90 -43.98 13.04
N LEU A 185 -90.14 -44.19 12.61
CA LEU A 185 -91.36 -43.75 13.30
C LEU A 185 -92.28 -44.97 13.44
N SER A 186 -92.37 -45.52 14.65
CA SER A 186 -93.43 -46.42 15.08
C SER A 186 -93.70 -46.24 16.57
N GLU A 187 -94.77 -45.50 16.87
CA GLU A 187 -95.49 -45.42 18.16
C GLU A 187 -96.08 -46.81 18.59
N PRO A 188 -96.68 -47.01 19.79
CA PRO A 188 -97.34 -46.02 20.68
C PRO A 188 -97.10 -46.16 22.21
N ALA A 189 -97.59 -45.12 22.92
CA ALA A 189 -97.70 -44.90 24.38
C ALA A 189 -98.54 -45.98 25.14
N PRO A 190 -98.82 -45.93 26.48
CA PRO A 190 -98.67 -44.84 27.47
C PRO A 190 -98.35 -45.28 28.94
N VAL A 191 -98.60 -44.38 29.92
CA VAL A 191 -98.92 -44.59 31.38
C VAL A 191 -97.78 -44.21 32.36
N VAL A 192 -97.85 -43.03 33.02
CA VAL A 192 -98.24 -42.78 34.45
C VAL A 192 -97.35 -43.60 35.42
N THR A 193 -96.54 -43.06 36.34
CA THR A 193 -96.80 -42.26 37.57
C THR A 193 -95.39 -42.03 38.18
N ASP A 194 -95.02 -40.84 38.60
CA ASP A 194 -95.06 -40.35 39.99
C ASP A 194 -93.72 -40.43 40.77
N HIS A 195 -93.49 -39.35 41.50
CA HIS A 195 -92.78 -39.21 42.76
C HIS A 195 -91.26 -39.45 42.95
N THR A 196 -90.68 -38.45 43.64
CA THR A 196 -89.55 -38.45 44.58
C THR A 196 -88.13 -38.48 43.98
N ALA A 197 -87.36 -37.39 44.07
CA ALA A 197 -86.62 -36.85 45.23
C ALA A 197 -85.31 -37.61 45.55
N ARG A 198 -84.26 -36.82 45.90
CA ARG A 198 -82.94 -37.14 46.51
C ARG A 198 -81.79 -36.68 45.59
N LYS A 199 -81.06 -35.58 45.81
CA LYS A 199 -80.28 -35.03 46.94
C LYS A 199 -79.09 -35.91 47.40
N GLY A 200 -77.90 -35.32 47.26
CA GLY A 200 -76.63 -35.72 47.90
C GLY A 200 -75.77 -36.59 47.00
N ASP A 201 -74.47 -36.39 46.82
CA ASP A 201 -73.49 -35.45 47.38
C ASP A 201 -72.35 -35.30 46.34
#